data_AF-A0A948ZJT9-F1
#
_entry.id   AF-A0A948ZJT9-F1
#
_cell.length_a   1.000
_cell.length_b   1.000
_cell.length_c   1.000
_cell.angle_alpha   90.00
_cell.angle_beta   90.00
_cell.angle_gamma   90.00
#
_symmetry.space_group_name_H-M   'P 1'
#
loop_
_entity.id
_entity.type
_entity.pdbx_description
1 polymer ?
#
loop_
_entity_poly.entity_id
_entity_poly.type
_entity_poly.pdbx_seq_one_letter_code
_entity_poly.pdbx_strand_id
1 'polypeptide(L)'
;MRKSLFIFNFIFCVLNINSTISFSRQDAKFRLNNNAKLNIGSTISNWTGTLEKRDNSNIVGSNINFSEGIFLTQTNEGLLTGLYNVSGADSIELNGNGRFDAQPGTVINQLKISGQNNRLEGQPLFNSTIDFFDSSTSLTVALQSKLNQSLNLNGGTLLLEDDLHLADDTYLLGTGTVILNKQSLDLPGKESTWSSILNFEDAQEIKLNGKTILNNKWSFNGNTILNGNGNILDLSGGGQLELKNNATLALTDLYLKGVDSSSFVFLNDNNTVYMSNVDVELDGDITMNQGGIYVEGTTTFLLKTHDWTFDNSATLTIDGTTLWLDTRIVSPGELKVNKPIFVDHVWQPGNDIDGMTHHHFSVLNTGTVRETCCGANGSSPSPTPETCPCAFLYDAPLTADVDLECSCLIHPTKTIRINDNLTINGHGATLYFCDPTQPQFVVAAGKT
;
A
#
# COMPACT_ATOMS: atom_id res chain seq x y z
N MET A 1 -38.30 -18.52 -89.82
CA MET A 1 -38.28 -18.57 -88.34
C MET A 1 -37.00 -17.91 -87.84
N ARG A 2 -37.06 -16.64 -87.42
CA ARG A 2 -35.96 -15.95 -86.72
C ARG A 2 -36.33 -15.91 -85.24
N LYS A 3 -35.57 -16.60 -84.39
CA LYS A 3 -35.68 -16.50 -82.93
C LYS A 3 -34.93 -15.26 -82.50
N SER A 4 -35.64 -14.20 -82.12
CA SER A 4 -35.05 -13.04 -81.45
C SER A 4 -34.87 -13.38 -79.97
N LEU A 5 -33.63 -13.34 -79.52
CA LEU A 5 -33.20 -13.45 -78.13
C LEU A 5 -33.47 -12.09 -77.45
N PHE A 6 -34.46 -12.02 -76.57
CA PHE A 6 -34.67 -10.86 -75.71
C PHE A 6 -33.72 -10.97 -74.51
N ILE A 7 -32.62 -10.22 -74.53
CA ILE A 7 -31.74 -10.05 -73.38
C ILE A 7 -32.38 -9.00 -72.47
N PHE A 8 -32.98 -9.45 -71.38
CA PHE A 8 -33.42 -8.57 -70.29
C PHE A 8 -32.21 -8.32 -69.40
N ASN A 9 -31.50 -7.21 -69.62
CA ASN A 9 -30.47 -6.73 -68.70
C ASN A 9 -31.17 -6.24 -67.43
N PHE A 10 -31.15 -7.04 -66.37
CA PHE A 10 -31.45 -6.58 -65.02
C PHE A 10 -30.29 -5.66 -64.60
N ILE A 11 -30.49 -4.35 -64.72
CA ILE A 11 -29.66 -3.36 -64.04
C ILE A 11 -29.96 -3.55 -62.55
N PHE A 12 -29.13 -4.32 -61.85
CA PHE A 12 -29.00 -4.21 -60.41
C PHE A 12 -28.42 -2.81 -60.15
N CYS A 13 -29.29 -1.83 -59.99
CA CYS A 13 -28.91 -0.62 -59.27
C CYS A 13 -28.36 -1.09 -57.93
N VAL A 14 -27.08 -0.84 -57.70
CA VAL A 14 -26.40 -1.03 -56.43
C VAL A 14 -26.94 0.05 -55.48
N LEU A 15 -28.19 -0.08 -55.08
CA LEU A 15 -28.73 0.68 -53.98
C LEU A 15 -28.09 0.09 -52.73
N ASN A 16 -27.00 0.71 -52.28
CA ASN A 16 -26.54 0.53 -50.92
C ASN A 16 -27.66 1.04 -50.01
N ILE A 17 -28.57 0.14 -49.61
CA ILE A 17 -29.57 0.42 -48.60
C ILE A 17 -28.81 0.52 -47.27
N ASN A 18 -28.30 1.71 -46.98
CA ASN A 18 -27.75 2.05 -45.67
C ASN A 18 -28.91 2.38 -44.75
N SER A 19 -29.66 1.36 -44.30
CA SER A 19 -30.62 1.52 -43.22
C SER A 19 -29.92 1.25 -41.89
N THR A 20 -30.03 2.18 -40.95
CA THR A 20 -29.63 1.93 -39.56
C THR A 20 -30.62 0.97 -38.89
N ILE A 21 -30.09 0.02 -38.13
CA ILE A 21 -30.91 -0.78 -37.22
C ILE A 21 -31.10 0.05 -35.96
N SER A 22 -32.34 0.38 -35.61
CA SER A 22 -32.67 1.11 -34.38
C SER A 22 -33.51 0.24 -33.47
N PHE A 23 -33.21 0.30 -32.17
CA PHE A 23 -33.99 -0.33 -31.13
C PHE A 23 -34.69 0.78 -30.35
N SER A 24 -35.99 0.64 -30.11
CA SER A 24 -36.75 1.63 -29.36
C SER A 24 -36.45 1.60 -27.86
N ARG A 25 -35.96 0.45 -27.37
CA ARG A 25 -35.74 0.12 -25.96
C ARG A 25 -34.73 -1.02 -25.82
N GLN A 26 -34.18 -1.17 -24.61
CA GLN A 26 -33.21 -2.22 -24.25
C GLN A 26 -33.80 -3.64 -24.32
N ASP A 27 -35.11 -3.80 -24.12
CA ASP A 27 -35.81 -5.10 -24.18
C ASP A 27 -35.86 -5.71 -25.59
N ALA A 28 -35.70 -4.89 -26.63
CA ALA A 28 -35.60 -5.34 -28.00
C ALA A 28 -34.26 -6.06 -28.22
N LYS A 29 -34.33 -7.33 -28.57
CA LYS A 29 -33.19 -8.26 -28.55
C LYS A 29 -32.84 -8.77 -29.95
N PHE A 30 -31.57 -8.59 -30.32
CA PHE A 30 -30.93 -9.30 -31.43
C PHE A 30 -30.08 -10.45 -30.86
N ARG A 31 -30.35 -11.69 -31.27
CA ARG A 31 -29.67 -12.88 -30.75
C ARG A 31 -28.91 -13.61 -31.85
N LEU A 32 -27.63 -13.86 -31.60
CA LEU A 32 -26.85 -14.84 -32.34
C LEU A 32 -26.93 -16.19 -31.63
N ASN A 33 -27.55 -17.17 -32.28
CA ASN A 33 -27.60 -18.54 -31.77
C ASN A 33 -26.22 -19.23 -31.84
N ASN A 34 -26.11 -20.36 -31.15
CA ASN A 34 -24.86 -21.13 -31.11
C ASN A 34 -24.34 -21.41 -32.52
N ASN A 35 -23.05 -21.22 -32.74
CA ASN A 35 -22.36 -21.40 -34.03
C ASN A 35 -22.85 -20.47 -35.17
N ALA A 36 -23.66 -19.45 -34.88
CA ALA A 36 -24.08 -18.48 -35.89
C ALA A 36 -22.96 -17.49 -36.23
N LYS A 37 -22.99 -16.95 -37.45
CA LYS A 37 -22.08 -15.90 -37.90
C LYS A 37 -22.87 -14.66 -38.33
N LEU A 38 -22.52 -13.51 -37.76
CA LEU A 38 -22.99 -12.20 -38.22
C LEU A 38 -21.83 -11.48 -38.90
N ASN A 39 -22.04 -11.01 -40.13
CA ASN A 39 -21.08 -10.17 -40.85
C ASN A 39 -21.61 -8.74 -40.94
N ILE A 40 -20.90 -7.81 -40.32
CA ILE A 40 -21.26 -6.40 -40.25
C ILE A 40 -20.48 -5.66 -41.33
N GLY A 41 -21.16 -5.28 -42.42
CA GLY A 41 -20.51 -4.59 -43.54
C GLY A 41 -20.00 -3.18 -43.22
N SER A 42 -20.65 -2.49 -42.28
CA SER A 42 -20.31 -1.13 -41.83
C SER A 42 -20.64 -0.95 -40.36
N THR A 43 -19.89 -0.09 -39.65
CA THR A 43 -20.07 0.13 -38.21
C THR A 43 -21.51 0.45 -37.87
N ILE A 44 -22.08 -0.28 -36.91
CA ILE A 44 -23.42 0.00 -36.39
C ILE A 44 -23.28 1.05 -35.29
N SER A 45 -23.95 2.19 -35.45
CA SER A 45 -23.95 3.27 -34.47
C SER A 45 -25.21 3.26 -33.61
N ASN A 46 -25.10 3.76 -32.37
CA ASN A 46 -26.23 3.98 -31.45
C ASN A 46 -27.03 2.70 -31.13
N TRP A 47 -26.33 1.61 -30.82
CA TRP A 47 -26.98 0.38 -30.38
C TRP A 47 -27.54 0.54 -28.97
N THR A 48 -28.86 0.71 -28.87
CA THR A 48 -29.63 0.89 -27.63
C THR A 48 -30.37 -0.37 -27.17
N GLY A 49 -30.37 -1.43 -27.99
CA GLY A 49 -31.05 -2.70 -27.71
C GLY A 49 -30.18 -3.72 -26.99
N THR A 50 -30.67 -4.94 -26.85
CA THR A 50 -29.88 -6.08 -26.37
C THR A 50 -29.21 -6.83 -27.53
N LEU A 51 -27.90 -7.00 -27.47
CA LEU A 51 -27.16 -7.95 -28.31
C LEU A 51 -26.83 -9.21 -27.48
N GLU A 52 -27.46 -10.34 -27.79
CA GLU A 52 -27.16 -11.63 -27.17
C GLU A 52 -26.23 -12.47 -28.06
N LYS A 53 -24.99 -12.67 -27.62
CA LYS A 53 -23.97 -13.51 -28.29
C LYS A 53 -23.81 -14.84 -27.55
N ARG A 54 -24.35 -15.92 -28.11
CA ARG A 54 -24.22 -17.27 -27.52
C ARG A 54 -22.90 -17.96 -27.89
N ASP A 55 -22.59 -19.07 -27.22
CA ASP A 55 -21.39 -19.85 -27.45
C ASP A 55 -21.09 -20.14 -28.91
N ASN A 56 -19.81 -20.04 -29.25
CA ASN A 56 -19.27 -20.30 -30.57
C ASN A 56 -19.90 -19.45 -31.68
N SER A 57 -20.74 -18.46 -31.35
CA SER A 57 -21.19 -17.48 -32.31
C SER A 57 -20.09 -16.44 -32.55
N ASN A 58 -20.04 -15.94 -33.78
CA ASN A 58 -18.98 -15.07 -34.24
C ASN A 58 -19.56 -13.82 -34.92
N ILE A 59 -19.03 -12.65 -34.58
CA ILE A 59 -19.33 -11.38 -35.23
C ILE A 59 -18.06 -10.97 -35.96
N VAL A 60 -18.15 -10.69 -37.26
CA VAL A 60 -17.00 -10.28 -38.08
C VAL A 60 -17.34 -9.01 -38.86
N GLY A 61 -16.31 -8.35 -39.38
CA GLY A 61 -16.45 -7.16 -40.22
C GLY A 61 -16.21 -5.89 -39.42
N SER A 62 -17.21 -5.01 -39.36
CA SER A 62 -17.13 -3.72 -38.68
C SER A 62 -17.67 -3.78 -37.24
N ASN A 63 -17.37 -2.75 -36.47
CA ASN A 63 -17.66 -2.68 -35.03
C ASN A 63 -19.12 -2.29 -34.72
N ILE A 64 -19.49 -2.36 -33.45
CA ILE A 64 -20.79 -1.93 -32.93
C ILE A 64 -20.57 -0.89 -31.83
N ASN A 65 -21.12 0.31 -32.00
CA ASN A 65 -21.15 1.34 -30.96
C ASN A 65 -22.43 1.23 -30.14
N PHE A 66 -22.31 0.92 -28.87
CA PHE A 66 -23.39 0.89 -27.90
C PHE A 66 -23.63 2.28 -27.31
N SER A 67 -24.90 2.60 -27.11
CA SER A 67 -25.38 3.81 -26.43
C SER A 67 -26.42 3.37 -25.42
N GLU A 68 -25.99 3.02 -24.21
CA GLU A 68 -26.84 2.42 -23.17
C GLU A 68 -27.58 1.16 -23.65
N GLY A 69 -26.91 0.32 -24.45
CA GLY A 69 -27.45 -0.98 -24.86
C GLY A 69 -27.01 -2.10 -23.90
N ILE A 70 -27.63 -3.27 -24.01
CA ILE A 70 -27.23 -4.45 -23.23
C ILE A 70 -26.36 -5.36 -24.09
N PHE A 71 -25.17 -5.70 -23.62
CA PHE A 71 -24.35 -6.76 -24.18
C PHE A 71 -24.47 -8.00 -23.31
N LEU A 72 -25.06 -9.05 -23.88
CA LEU A 72 -25.36 -10.30 -23.19
C LEU A 72 -24.54 -11.44 -23.80
N THR A 73 -23.71 -12.06 -22.99
CA THR A 73 -23.02 -13.32 -23.31
C THR A 73 -23.64 -14.45 -22.49
N GLN A 74 -23.15 -15.68 -22.63
CA GLN A 74 -23.62 -16.76 -21.76
C GLN A 74 -23.18 -16.60 -20.31
N THR A 75 -22.07 -15.91 -20.07
CA THR A 75 -21.41 -15.85 -18.77
C THR A 75 -21.59 -14.51 -18.08
N ASN A 76 -22.05 -13.47 -18.79
CA ASN A 76 -22.20 -12.13 -18.25
C ASN A 76 -23.24 -11.31 -19.04
N GLU A 77 -23.93 -10.43 -18.33
CA GLU A 77 -24.81 -9.40 -18.88
C GLU A 77 -24.29 -8.03 -18.41
N GLY A 78 -24.18 -7.07 -19.32
CA GLY A 78 -23.78 -5.71 -18.94
C GLY A 78 -24.45 -4.64 -19.76
N LEU A 79 -24.81 -3.55 -19.09
CA LEU A 79 -25.16 -2.29 -19.73
C LEU A 79 -23.87 -1.66 -20.26
N LEU A 80 -23.85 -1.35 -21.56
CA LEU A 80 -22.69 -0.82 -22.25
C LEU A 80 -23.02 0.50 -22.95
N THR A 81 -22.15 1.47 -22.72
CA THR A 81 -21.94 2.64 -23.58
C THR A 81 -20.47 2.61 -23.99
N GLY A 82 -20.19 2.34 -25.25
CA GLY A 82 -18.83 2.07 -25.72
C GLY A 82 -18.81 1.30 -27.03
N LEU A 83 -17.64 0.80 -27.42
CA LEU A 83 -17.42 0.08 -28.66
C LEU A 83 -17.27 -1.42 -28.38
N TYR A 84 -18.03 -2.25 -29.08
CA TYR A 84 -17.67 -3.66 -29.26
C TYR A 84 -16.84 -3.79 -30.53
N ASN A 85 -15.54 -4.00 -30.34
CA ASN A 85 -14.57 -4.12 -31.41
C ASN A 85 -14.40 -5.58 -31.81
N VAL A 86 -14.60 -5.87 -33.11
CA VAL A 86 -14.47 -7.21 -33.70
C VAL A 86 -13.25 -7.31 -34.64
N SER A 87 -12.43 -6.26 -34.68
CA SER A 87 -11.19 -6.21 -35.44
C SER A 87 -10.06 -6.88 -34.65
N GLY A 88 -9.96 -8.20 -34.79
CA GLY A 88 -8.98 -9.01 -34.06
C GLY A 88 -9.64 -9.85 -32.97
N ALA A 89 -9.05 -9.88 -31.77
CA ALA A 89 -9.71 -10.48 -30.62
C ALA A 89 -10.84 -9.56 -30.15
N ASP A 90 -12.05 -10.11 -29.99
CA ASP A 90 -13.24 -9.36 -29.60
C ASP A 90 -12.99 -8.61 -28.26
N SER A 91 -13.14 -7.28 -28.28
CA SER A 91 -12.95 -6.43 -27.10
C SER A 91 -14.10 -5.45 -26.86
N ILE A 92 -14.33 -5.14 -25.60
CA ILE A 92 -15.16 -4.01 -25.15
C ILE A 92 -14.20 -2.83 -24.94
N GLU A 93 -14.47 -1.71 -25.60
CA GLU A 93 -13.66 -0.50 -25.47
C GLU A 93 -14.48 0.67 -24.93
N LEU A 94 -14.04 1.23 -23.80
CA LEU A 94 -14.59 2.45 -23.23
C LEU A 94 -13.72 3.62 -23.72
N ASN A 95 -14.21 4.34 -24.74
CA ASN A 95 -13.43 5.32 -25.51
C ASN A 95 -13.86 6.77 -25.23
N GLY A 96 -14.04 7.10 -23.95
CA GLY A 96 -14.45 8.41 -23.45
C GLY A 96 -15.95 8.49 -23.17
N ASN A 97 -16.31 8.95 -21.97
CA ASN A 97 -17.67 8.86 -21.40
C ASN A 97 -18.28 7.45 -21.50
N GLY A 98 -17.44 6.42 -21.62
CA GLY A 98 -17.86 5.04 -21.75
C GLY A 98 -18.33 4.50 -20.40
N ARG A 99 -19.27 3.57 -20.41
CA ARG A 99 -19.80 2.94 -19.21
C ARG A 99 -19.95 1.45 -19.42
N PHE A 100 -19.46 0.65 -18.49
CA PHE A 100 -19.75 -0.78 -18.43
C PHE A 100 -20.21 -1.12 -17.02
N ASP A 101 -21.52 -1.39 -16.88
CA ASP A 101 -22.17 -1.78 -15.64
C ASP A 101 -22.65 -3.23 -15.79
N ALA A 102 -21.92 -4.14 -15.15
CA ALA A 102 -22.02 -5.56 -15.42
C ALA A 102 -22.57 -6.34 -14.23
N GLN A 103 -23.52 -7.23 -14.52
CA GLN A 103 -24.06 -8.19 -13.56
C GLN A 103 -23.02 -9.25 -13.19
N PRO A 104 -23.22 -10.02 -12.11
CA PRO A 104 -22.33 -11.12 -11.75
C PRO A 104 -22.10 -12.07 -12.93
N GLY A 105 -20.83 -12.32 -13.25
CA GLY A 105 -20.50 -13.15 -14.41
C GLY A 105 -19.10 -12.92 -14.98
N THR A 106 -18.63 -13.83 -15.83
CA THR A 106 -17.33 -13.70 -16.50
C THR A 106 -17.44 -12.89 -17.79
N VAL A 107 -16.73 -11.79 -17.87
CA VAL A 107 -16.51 -11.00 -19.08
C VAL A 107 -15.40 -11.69 -19.88
N ILE A 108 -15.79 -12.34 -20.98
CA ILE A 108 -14.86 -13.10 -21.84
C ILE A 108 -14.13 -12.22 -22.87
N ASN A 109 -14.57 -10.98 -23.02
CA ASN A 109 -13.98 -10.01 -23.93
C ASN A 109 -12.92 -9.20 -23.19
N GLN A 110 -11.83 -8.88 -23.86
CA GLN A 110 -10.85 -7.94 -23.29
C GLN A 110 -11.54 -6.58 -23.07
N LEU A 111 -11.29 -5.96 -21.92
CA LEU A 111 -11.73 -4.59 -21.63
C LEU A 111 -10.55 -3.63 -21.86
N LYS A 112 -10.74 -2.65 -22.75
CA LYS A 112 -9.78 -1.60 -23.06
C LYS A 112 -10.36 -0.24 -22.73
N ILE A 113 -9.56 0.64 -22.16
CA ILE A 113 -10.00 1.97 -21.73
C ILE A 113 -9.18 3.02 -22.48
N SER A 114 -9.83 4.00 -23.07
CA SER A 114 -9.19 5.16 -23.68
C SER A 114 -10.00 6.43 -23.45
N GLY A 115 -9.35 7.59 -23.48
CA GLY A 115 -10.03 8.86 -23.19
C GLY A 115 -10.49 8.98 -21.74
N GLN A 116 -11.34 9.96 -21.47
CA GLN A 116 -11.68 10.39 -20.12
C GLN A 116 -13.13 10.08 -19.73
N ASN A 117 -13.41 10.09 -18.43
CA ASN A 117 -14.74 9.89 -17.84
C ASN A 117 -15.34 8.51 -18.16
N ASN A 118 -14.49 7.50 -18.31
CA ASN A 118 -14.98 6.13 -18.42
C ASN A 118 -15.38 5.60 -17.05
N ARG A 119 -16.30 4.64 -17.02
CA ARG A 119 -16.86 4.11 -15.78
C ARG A 119 -17.02 2.59 -15.85
N LEU A 120 -16.52 1.89 -14.83
CA LEU A 120 -16.63 0.46 -14.66
C LEU A 120 -17.33 0.15 -13.33
N GLU A 121 -18.42 -0.60 -13.40
CA GLU A 121 -19.32 -0.83 -12.26
C GLU A 121 -19.85 -2.27 -12.19
N GLY A 122 -20.43 -2.59 -11.03
CA GLY A 122 -21.16 -3.83 -10.82
C GLY A 122 -20.29 -4.94 -10.26
N GLN A 123 -20.52 -6.18 -10.70
CA GLN A 123 -19.85 -7.39 -10.18
C GLN A 123 -19.22 -8.29 -11.26
N PRO A 124 -18.55 -7.74 -12.30
CA PRO A 124 -17.90 -8.57 -13.30
C PRO A 124 -16.68 -9.32 -12.76
N LEU A 125 -16.43 -10.49 -13.36
CA LEU A 125 -15.15 -11.18 -13.32
C LEU A 125 -14.49 -11.09 -14.70
N PHE A 126 -13.26 -10.63 -14.77
CA PHE A 126 -12.56 -10.48 -16.05
C PHE A 126 -11.70 -11.71 -16.36
N ASN A 127 -11.53 -12.02 -17.64
CA ASN A 127 -10.64 -13.10 -18.10
C ASN A 127 -9.24 -12.62 -18.50
N SER A 128 -9.01 -11.32 -18.53
CA SER A 128 -7.75 -10.69 -18.93
C SER A 128 -7.52 -9.40 -18.15
N THR A 129 -6.27 -8.94 -18.16
CA THR A 129 -5.89 -7.58 -17.75
C THR A 129 -6.77 -6.53 -18.42
N ILE A 130 -7.04 -5.45 -17.70
CA ILE A 130 -7.74 -4.26 -18.20
C ILE A 130 -6.66 -3.21 -18.51
N ASP A 131 -6.62 -2.75 -19.75
CA ASP A 131 -5.54 -1.88 -20.23
C ASP A 131 -6.04 -0.46 -20.48
N PHE A 132 -5.36 0.52 -19.86
CA PHE A 132 -5.51 1.92 -20.24
C PHE A 132 -4.68 2.18 -21.50
N PHE A 133 -5.18 3.03 -22.38
CA PHE A 133 -4.51 3.28 -23.65
C PHE A 133 -3.27 4.16 -23.49
N ASP A 134 -3.37 5.22 -22.68
CA ASP A 134 -2.32 6.21 -22.48
C ASP A 134 -2.48 6.98 -21.17
N SER A 135 -1.59 7.95 -20.93
CA SER A 135 -1.59 8.79 -19.75
C SER A 135 -2.73 9.81 -19.67
N SER A 136 -3.50 9.99 -20.74
CA SER A 136 -4.67 10.86 -20.75
C SER A 136 -5.94 10.10 -20.35
N THR A 137 -5.85 8.78 -20.24
CA THR A 137 -6.97 7.89 -19.96
C THR A 137 -7.40 7.98 -18.50
N SER A 138 -8.72 8.07 -18.26
CA SER A 138 -9.28 7.95 -16.91
C SER A 138 -10.42 6.93 -16.82
N LEU A 139 -10.44 6.21 -15.71
CA LEU A 139 -11.48 5.24 -15.35
C LEU A 139 -11.94 5.47 -13.92
N THR A 140 -13.24 5.67 -13.75
CA THR A 140 -13.92 5.55 -12.46
C THR A 140 -14.32 4.11 -12.21
N VAL A 141 -14.01 3.58 -11.03
CA VAL A 141 -14.34 2.21 -10.62
C VAL A 141 -15.27 2.24 -9.42
N ALA A 142 -16.40 1.55 -9.55
CA ALA A 142 -17.40 1.31 -8.50
C ALA A 142 -17.80 -0.18 -8.52
N LEU A 143 -16.80 -1.04 -8.27
CA LEU A 143 -16.97 -2.49 -8.25
C LEU A 143 -17.46 -2.93 -6.87
N GLN A 144 -18.45 -3.81 -6.84
CA GLN A 144 -18.97 -4.41 -5.60
C GLN A 144 -18.31 -5.76 -5.28
N SER A 145 -17.49 -6.27 -6.21
CA SER A 145 -16.73 -7.51 -6.07
C SER A 145 -15.22 -7.21 -6.06
N LYS A 146 -14.43 -8.18 -5.59
CA LYS A 146 -12.97 -8.11 -5.75
C LYS A 146 -12.61 -8.01 -7.24
N LEU A 147 -11.70 -7.12 -7.57
CA LEU A 147 -11.09 -7.08 -8.89
C LEU A 147 -10.19 -8.31 -9.05
N ASN A 148 -10.48 -9.14 -10.05
CA ASN A 148 -9.84 -10.44 -10.24
C ASN A 148 -8.79 -10.47 -11.36
N GLN A 149 -8.54 -9.32 -12.00
CA GLN A 149 -7.53 -9.15 -13.04
C GLN A 149 -6.84 -7.80 -12.86
N SER A 150 -5.55 -7.74 -13.20
CA SER A 150 -4.77 -6.53 -13.01
C SER A 150 -5.26 -5.37 -13.89
N LEU A 151 -5.04 -4.14 -13.42
CA LEU A 151 -5.21 -2.92 -14.22
C LEU A 151 -3.85 -2.44 -14.67
N ASN A 152 -3.64 -2.27 -15.97
CA ASN A 152 -2.46 -1.60 -16.49
C ASN A 152 -2.78 -0.13 -16.75
N LEU A 153 -2.23 0.76 -15.91
CA LEU A 153 -2.58 2.17 -15.88
C LEU A 153 -1.95 2.98 -17.02
N ASN A 154 -0.81 2.56 -17.57
CA ASN A 154 -0.12 3.22 -18.69
C ASN A 154 0.00 4.77 -18.57
N GLY A 155 0.20 5.25 -17.35
CA GLY A 155 0.33 6.66 -16.98
C GLY A 155 -0.99 7.37 -16.66
N GLY A 156 -2.14 6.72 -16.83
CA GLY A 156 -3.46 7.30 -16.66
C GLY A 156 -3.95 7.31 -15.21
N THR A 157 -5.23 7.64 -15.04
CA THR A 157 -5.86 7.89 -13.74
C THR A 157 -6.97 6.91 -13.41
N LEU A 158 -6.81 6.18 -12.32
CA LEU A 158 -7.87 5.37 -11.69
C LEU A 158 -8.54 6.21 -10.60
N LEU A 159 -9.86 6.37 -10.67
CA LEU A 159 -10.66 7.04 -9.65
C LEU A 159 -11.55 6.00 -8.95
N LEU A 160 -11.53 5.97 -7.62
CA LEU A 160 -12.41 5.10 -6.84
C LEU A 160 -13.68 5.86 -6.44
N GLU A 161 -14.84 5.23 -6.66
CA GLU A 161 -16.11 5.68 -6.09
C GLU A 161 -16.61 4.78 -4.96
N ASP A 162 -16.16 3.53 -4.93
CA ASP A 162 -16.31 2.58 -3.82
C ASP A 162 -14.93 2.00 -3.45
N ASP A 163 -14.85 1.33 -2.29
CA ASP A 163 -13.65 0.59 -1.88
C ASP A 163 -13.24 -0.42 -2.97
N LEU A 164 -11.95 -0.44 -3.31
CA LEU A 164 -11.40 -1.39 -4.27
C LEU A 164 -10.65 -2.51 -3.54
N HIS A 165 -11.15 -3.74 -3.72
CA HIS A 165 -10.49 -4.93 -3.19
C HIS A 165 -9.80 -5.70 -4.30
N LEU A 166 -8.48 -5.89 -4.21
CA LEU A 166 -7.75 -6.71 -5.16
C LEU A 166 -7.80 -8.19 -4.75
N ALA A 167 -8.03 -9.08 -5.72
CA ALA A 167 -7.84 -10.51 -5.53
C ALA A 167 -6.35 -10.86 -5.44
N ASP A 168 -6.04 -12.09 -5.04
CA ASP A 168 -4.66 -12.58 -5.10
C ASP A 168 -4.13 -12.57 -6.55
N ASP A 169 -2.83 -12.30 -6.69
CA ASP A 169 -2.14 -12.18 -7.97
C ASP A 169 -2.73 -11.07 -8.89
N THR A 170 -3.45 -10.09 -8.32
CA THR A 170 -3.98 -8.91 -9.01
C THR A 170 -3.26 -7.63 -8.57
N TYR A 171 -2.88 -6.78 -9.53
CA TYR A 171 -2.02 -5.61 -9.30
C TYR A 171 -2.51 -4.37 -10.06
N LEU A 172 -2.00 -3.21 -9.63
CA LEU A 172 -1.97 -2.00 -10.46
C LEU A 172 -0.61 -1.92 -11.15
N LEU A 173 -0.61 -2.17 -12.45
CA LEU A 173 0.57 -2.27 -13.31
C LEU A 173 0.86 -0.93 -14.01
N GLY A 174 2.13 -0.69 -14.29
CA GLY A 174 2.58 0.51 -14.98
C GLY A 174 2.53 1.76 -14.09
N THR A 175 3.13 2.84 -14.56
CA THR A 175 3.02 4.14 -13.87
C THR A 175 1.57 4.61 -13.90
N GLY A 176 1.08 5.28 -12.86
CA GLY A 176 -0.25 5.89 -12.90
C GLY A 176 -0.62 6.65 -11.64
N THR A 177 -1.80 7.27 -11.68
CA THR A 177 -2.39 7.95 -10.53
C THR A 177 -3.62 7.20 -10.05
N VAL A 178 -3.75 7.01 -8.75
CA VAL A 178 -4.90 6.42 -8.09
C VAL A 178 -5.49 7.47 -7.16
N ILE A 179 -6.65 7.99 -7.53
CA ILE A 179 -7.42 8.93 -6.72
C ILE A 179 -8.42 8.08 -5.94
N LEU A 180 -8.19 7.91 -4.65
CA LEU A 180 -9.07 7.08 -3.83
C LEU A 180 -10.34 7.82 -3.43
N ASN A 181 -10.35 9.15 -3.48
CA ASN A 181 -11.53 9.97 -3.15
C ASN A 181 -12.11 9.60 -1.77
N LYS A 182 -11.23 9.42 -0.78
CA LYS A 182 -11.56 8.96 0.57
C LYS A 182 -12.19 7.56 0.64
N GLN A 183 -11.96 6.71 -0.36
CA GLN A 183 -12.21 5.27 -0.28
C GLN A 183 -10.93 4.52 0.11
N SER A 184 -11.07 3.22 0.30
CA SER A 184 -9.97 2.31 0.64
C SER A 184 -9.48 1.53 -0.58
N LEU A 185 -8.18 1.21 -0.59
CA LEU A 185 -7.58 0.22 -1.48
C LEU A 185 -7.05 -0.95 -0.66
N ASP A 186 -7.66 -2.11 -0.83
CA ASP A 186 -7.24 -3.34 -0.18
C ASP A 186 -6.35 -4.16 -1.12
N LEU A 187 -5.07 -4.30 -0.76
CA LEU A 187 -4.09 -5.07 -1.54
C LEU A 187 -4.33 -6.59 -1.41
N PRO A 188 -3.69 -7.42 -2.27
CA PRO A 188 -3.78 -8.88 -2.18
C PRO A 188 -3.42 -9.45 -0.80
N GLY A 189 -4.00 -10.61 -0.45
CA GLY A 189 -3.71 -11.31 0.81
C GLY A 189 -2.45 -12.18 0.72
N LYS A 190 -2.09 -12.62 -0.49
CA LYS A 190 -0.83 -13.30 -0.78
C LYS A 190 0.34 -12.31 -0.85
N GLU A 191 1.55 -12.80 -0.60
CA GLU A 191 2.78 -12.03 -0.85
C GLU A 191 2.77 -11.45 -2.28
N SER A 192 3.01 -10.15 -2.38
CA SER A 192 2.90 -9.39 -3.62
C SER A 192 4.15 -8.55 -3.85
N THR A 193 4.59 -8.42 -5.11
CA THR A 193 5.73 -7.57 -5.51
C THR A 193 5.26 -6.45 -6.41
N TRP A 194 5.53 -5.22 -6.00
CA TRP A 194 5.10 -4.00 -6.65
C TRP A 194 6.30 -3.28 -7.26
N SER A 195 6.35 -3.24 -8.59
CA SER A 195 7.39 -2.57 -9.37
C SER A 195 6.89 -1.32 -10.10
N SER A 196 5.60 -1.02 -9.99
CA SER A 196 4.94 0.14 -10.60
C SER A 196 5.24 1.42 -9.83
N ILE A 197 5.31 2.56 -10.54
CA ILE A 197 5.34 3.88 -9.92
C ILE A 197 3.90 4.37 -9.75
N LEU A 198 3.41 4.43 -8.51
CA LEU A 198 2.03 4.83 -8.24
C LEU A 198 1.99 6.16 -7.49
N ASN A 199 1.10 7.06 -7.92
CA ASN A 199 0.78 8.30 -7.21
C ASN A 199 -0.59 8.13 -6.56
N PHE A 200 -0.65 8.13 -5.24
CA PHE A 200 -1.89 8.08 -4.48
C PHE A 200 -2.34 9.48 -4.10
N GLU A 201 -3.60 9.80 -4.37
CA GLU A 201 -4.22 11.08 -4.01
C GLU A 201 -5.45 10.84 -3.13
N ASP A 202 -5.52 11.57 -2.02
CA ASP A 202 -6.65 11.56 -1.08
C ASP A 202 -7.04 10.13 -0.63
N ALA A 203 -6.04 9.32 -0.32
CA ALA A 203 -6.22 7.98 0.20
C ALA A 203 -6.76 8.02 1.62
N GLN A 204 -8.01 7.57 1.85
CA GLN A 204 -8.44 7.33 3.22
C GLN A 204 -7.57 6.24 3.84
N GLU A 205 -7.43 5.12 3.13
CA GLU A 205 -6.66 3.98 3.62
C GLU A 205 -6.16 3.10 2.47
N ILE A 206 -4.91 2.67 2.55
CA ILE A 206 -4.34 1.59 1.75
C ILE A 206 -4.01 0.45 2.71
N LYS A 207 -4.62 -0.72 2.53
CA LYS A 207 -4.46 -1.87 3.43
C LYS A 207 -3.57 -2.94 2.83
N LEU A 208 -2.52 -3.29 3.56
CA LEU A 208 -1.70 -4.46 3.24
C LEU A 208 -2.34 -5.70 3.85
N ASN A 209 -2.91 -6.58 3.03
CA ASN A 209 -3.53 -7.82 3.52
C ASN A 209 -2.54 -9.01 3.55
N GLY A 210 -1.32 -8.79 3.08
CA GLY A 210 -0.22 -9.74 3.09
C GLY A 210 1.12 -9.01 2.95
N LYS A 211 2.22 -9.76 2.99
CA LYS A 211 3.55 -9.19 2.77
C LYS A 211 3.62 -8.49 1.40
N THR A 212 4.05 -7.24 1.41
CA THR A 212 4.13 -6.39 0.23
C THR A 212 5.58 -6.00 0.02
N ILE A 213 6.17 -6.40 -1.11
CA ILE A 213 7.51 -6.00 -1.52
C ILE A 213 7.37 -4.83 -2.48
N LEU A 214 7.97 -3.69 -2.14
CA LEU A 214 7.99 -2.51 -2.99
C LEU A 214 9.40 -2.35 -3.58
N ASN A 215 9.51 -2.46 -4.91
CA ASN A 215 10.78 -2.34 -5.65
C ASN A 215 10.90 -1.00 -6.39
N ASN A 216 9.93 -0.11 -6.20
CA ASN A 216 9.87 1.17 -6.90
C ASN A 216 9.14 2.19 -6.01
N LYS A 217 8.64 3.26 -6.61
CA LYS A 217 8.12 4.41 -5.85
C LYS A 217 6.60 4.42 -5.69
N TRP A 218 6.15 4.60 -4.46
CA TRP A 218 4.82 5.09 -4.13
C TRP A 218 4.90 6.54 -3.69
N SER A 219 4.13 7.41 -4.32
CA SER A 219 4.08 8.84 -4.01
C SER A 219 2.73 9.19 -3.40
N PHE A 220 2.72 9.97 -2.34
CA PHE A 220 1.53 10.33 -1.58
C PHE A 220 1.26 11.83 -1.68
N ASN A 221 0.05 12.18 -2.11
CA ASN A 221 -0.45 13.54 -2.20
C ASN A 221 -1.65 13.72 -1.26
N GLY A 222 -1.58 14.72 -0.38
CA GLY A 222 -2.56 14.92 0.68
C GLY A 222 -2.33 14.01 1.89
N ASN A 223 -3.40 13.66 2.59
CA ASN A 223 -3.34 12.81 3.78
C ASN A 223 -3.59 11.36 3.36
N THR A 224 -2.72 10.43 3.76
CA THR A 224 -2.84 9.00 3.47
C THR A 224 -2.60 8.16 4.70
N ILE A 225 -3.44 7.13 4.91
CA ILE A 225 -3.16 6.05 5.86
C ILE A 225 -2.68 4.84 5.07
N LEU A 226 -1.53 4.28 5.45
CA LEU A 226 -1.03 3.00 4.99
C LEU A 226 -1.07 2.04 6.19
N ASN A 227 -2.09 1.19 6.19
CA ASN A 227 -2.34 0.24 7.25
C ASN A 227 -1.73 -1.11 6.89
N GLY A 228 -0.76 -1.56 7.69
CA GLY A 228 -0.10 -2.84 7.52
C GLY A 228 -0.95 -4.03 7.91
N ASN A 229 -2.00 -3.88 8.74
CA ASN A 229 -2.76 -4.99 9.34
C ASN A 229 -1.84 -6.07 9.97
N GLY A 230 -0.72 -5.64 10.56
CA GLY A 230 0.33 -6.51 11.12
C GLY A 230 1.25 -7.18 10.09
N ASN A 231 1.16 -6.81 8.80
CA ASN A 231 1.99 -7.36 7.73
C ASN A 231 3.30 -6.57 7.54
N ILE A 232 4.10 -7.06 6.60
CA ILE A 232 5.40 -6.49 6.22
C ILE A 232 5.25 -5.64 4.96
N LEU A 233 5.78 -4.42 4.99
CA LEU A 233 6.17 -3.67 3.80
C LEU A 233 7.68 -3.73 3.66
N ASP A 234 8.16 -4.41 2.61
CA ASP A 234 9.59 -4.66 2.37
C ASP A 234 10.10 -3.70 1.29
N LEU A 235 10.96 -2.77 1.69
CA LEU A 235 11.61 -1.77 0.85
C LEU A 235 13.03 -2.17 0.41
N SER A 236 13.53 -3.35 0.83
CA SER A 236 14.90 -3.80 0.53
C SER A 236 15.21 -3.94 -0.96
N GLY A 237 14.18 -3.96 -1.82
CA GLY A 237 14.31 -3.91 -3.27
C GLY A 237 14.52 -2.50 -3.86
N GLY A 238 14.79 -1.48 -3.03
CA GLY A 238 14.90 -0.07 -3.44
C GLY A 238 13.55 0.65 -3.49
N GLY A 239 12.59 0.22 -2.67
CA GLY A 239 11.26 0.83 -2.57
C GLY A 239 11.31 2.22 -1.97
N GLN A 240 10.49 3.14 -2.47
CA GLN A 240 10.46 4.53 -2.01
C GLN A 240 9.04 4.96 -1.62
N LEU A 241 8.93 5.61 -0.47
CA LEU A 241 7.74 6.31 0.02
C LEU A 241 7.99 7.82 -0.12
N GLU A 242 7.45 8.40 -1.19
CA GLU A 242 7.63 9.83 -1.50
C GLU A 242 6.43 10.64 -1.02
N LEU A 243 6.66 11.66 -0.20
CA LEU A 243 5.63 12.58 0.26
C LEU A 243 5.67 13.86 -0.58
N LYS A 244 4.57 14.15 -1.31
CA LYS A 244 4.40 15.40 -2.08
C LYS A 244 4.15 16.58 -1.16
N ASN A 245 4.16 17.81 -1.70
CA ASN A 245 4.08 19.03 -0.88
C ASN A 245 2.92 19.02 0.13
N ASN A 246 3.26 19.18 1.41
CA ASN A 246 2.32 19.21 2.55
C ASN A 246 1.49 17.92 2.71
N ALA A 247 1.96 16.81 2.16
CA ALA A 247 1.38 15.49 2.38
C ALA A 247 1.73 14.97 3.78
N THR A 248 0.81 14.16 4.31
CA THR A 248 1.03 13.36 5.52
C THR A 248 0.81 11.89 5.20
N LEU A 249 1.65 11.03 5.76
CA LEU A 249 1.54 9.58 5.64
C LEU A 249 1.49 8.96 7.02
N ALA A 250 0.35 8.39 7.42
CA ALA A 250 0.22 7.61 8.63
C ALA A 250 0.53 6.14 8.33
N LEU A 251 1.57 5.61 8.95
CA LEU A 251 1.93 4.20 8.95
C LEU A 251 1.36 3.57 10.22
N THR A 252 0.51 2.55 10.07
CA THR A 252 -0.14 1.89 11.22
C THR A 252 -0.02 0.37 11.13
N ASP A 253 0.19 -0.29 12.27
CA ASP A 253 0.21 -1.75 12.39
C ASP A 253 1.12 -2.42 11.33
N LEU A 254 2.37 -2.00 11.24
CA LEU A 254 3.25 -2.31 10.11
C LEU A 254 4.66 -2.71 10.55
N TYR A 255 5.20 -3.78 9.95
CA TYR A 255 6.64 -4.03 9.96
C TYR A 255 7.27 -3.47 8.68
N LEU A 256 7.95 -2.34 8.78
CA LEU A 256 8.63 -1.67 7.67
C LEU A 256 10.07 -2.20 7.59
N LYS A 257 10.33 -3.03 6.58
CA LYS A 257 11.61 -3.71 6.39
C LYS A 257 12.47 -3.04 5.34
N GLY A 258 13.78 -3.03 5.55
CA GLY A 258 14.73 -2.68 4.50
C GLY A 258 14.87 -1.18 4.30
N VAL A 259 14.72 -0.38 5.36
CA VAL A 259 14.72 1.07 5.26
C VAL A 259 16.15 1.60 5.18
N ASP A 260 16.41 2.42 4.18
CA ASP A 260 17.69 3.06 3.92
C ASP A 260 17.54 4.56 3.60
N SER A 261 18.64 5.22 3.23
CA SER A 261 18.68 6.64 2.86
C SER A 261 17.75 7.06 1.71
N SER A 262 17.23 6.11 0.92
CA SER A 262 16.36 6.36 -0.24
C SER A 262 14.89 6.04 0.04
N SER A 263 14.60 5.37 1.15
CA SER A 263 13.28 4.82 1.45
C SER A 263 12.22 5.88 1.73
N PHE A 264 12.58 6.97 2.43
CA PHE A 264 11.71 8.13 2.65
C PHE A 264 12.17 9.31 1.80
N VAL A 265 11.30 9.79 0.92
CA VAL A 265 11.58 10.94 0.05
C VAL A 265 10.60 12.07 0.36
N PHE A 266 11.07 13.06 1.11
CA PHE A 266 10.28 14.25 1.43
C PHE A 266 10.51 15.31 0.35
N LEU A 267 9.47 16.01 -0.11
CA LEU A 267 9.61 17.12 -1.07
C LEU A 267 9.63 18.49 -0.37
N ASN A 268 9.22 18.58 0.89
CA ASN A 268 9.37 19.78 1.71
C ASN A 268 9.46 19.48 3.22
N ASP A 269 9.73 20.52 4.01
CA ASP A 269 9.87 20.45 5.48
C ASP A 269 8.57 20.16 6.22
N ASN A 270 7.42 20.50 5.62
CA ASN A 270 6.10 20.31 6.24
C ASN A 270 5.57 18.87 6.07
N ASN A 271 6.28 18.02 5.33
CA ASN A 271 5.89 16.64 5.17
C ASN A 271 6.11 15.86 6.46
N THR A 272 5.13 15.04 6.85
CA THR A 272 5.22 14.27 8.09
C THR A 272 4.79 12.82 7.87
N VAL A 273 5.60 11.88 8.35
CA VAL A 273 5.21 10.49 8.51
C VAL A 273 4.81 10.26 9.96
N TYR A 274 3.56 9.86 10.18
CA TYR A 274 3.06 9.45 11.49
C TYR A 274 3.25 7.95 11.66
N MET A 275 3.66 7.50 12.84
CA MET A 275 3.90 6.10 13.15
C MET A 275 3.14 5.68 14.40
N SER A 276 2.37 4.61 14.27
CA SER A 276 1.63 4.00 15.38
C SER A 276 1.60 2.48 15.25
N ASN A 277 2.16 1.77 16.24
CA ASN A 277 2.36 0.32 16.18
C ASN A 277 3.19 -0.11 14.95
N VAL A 278 4.36 0.52 14.80
CA VAL A 278 5.27 0.30 13.66
C VAL A 278 6.63 -0.17 14.15
N ASP A 279 7.15 -1.23 13.53
CA ASP A 279 8.54 -1.63 13.67
C ASP A 279 9.29 -1.25 12.38
N VAL A 280 10.41 -0.55 12.51
CA VAL A 280 11.24 -0.09 11.38
C VAL A 280 12.58 -0.78 11.41
N GLU A 281 12.89 -1.59 10.41
CA GLU A 281 14.16 -2.31 10.26
C GLU A 281 15.06 -1.60 9.25
N LEU A 282 16.20 -1.06 9.72
CA LEU A 282 17.17 -0.41 8.86
C LEU A 282 17.99 -1.41 8.04
N ASP A 283 18.38 -1.00 6.84
CA ASP A 283 19.31 -1.71 5.94
C ASP A 283 20.42 -0.79 5.40
N GLY A 284 20.44 0.46 5.87
CA GLY A 284 21.48 1.43 5.60
C GLY A 284 21.36 2.65 6.51
N ASP A 285 22.43 3.44 6.58
CA ASP A 285 22.41 4.70 7.32
C ASP A 285 21.43 5.68 6.68
N ILE A 286 20.73 6.44 7.52
CA ILE A 286 19.75 7.43 7.10
C ILE A 286 20.17 8.79 7.64
N THR A 287 20.18 9.80 6.78
CA THR A 287 20.23 11.20 7.19
C THR A 287 19.05 11.93 6.58
N MET A 288 18.11 12.34 7.43
CA MET A 288 17.00 13.19 7.06
C MET A 288 17.42 14.65 7.22
N ASN A 289 17.25 15.43 6.15
CA ASN A 289 17.54 16.87 6.14
C ASN A 289 16.27 17.73 6.04
N GLN A 290 15.11 17.10 5.87
CA GLN A 290 13.80 17.75 5.70
C GLN A 290 12.69 16.75 6.05
N GLY A 291 11.50 17.28 6.33
CA GLY A 291 10.33 16.50 6.72
C GLY A 291 10.37 16.07 8.19
N GLY A 292 9.38 15.28 8.61
CA GLY A 292 9.25 14.87 10.01
C GLY A 292 8.82 13.43 10.18
N ILE A 293 9.31 12.80 11.25
CA ILE A 293 8.78 11.56 11.80
C ILE A 293 8.07 11.89 13.10
N TYR A 294 6.79 11.51 13.20
CA TYR A 294 5.94 11.72 14.37
C TYR A 294 5.51 10.37 14.94
N VAL A 295 5.97 10.06 16.15
CA VAL A 295 5.68 8.79 16.83
C VAL A 295 4.55 9.02 17.83
N GLU A 296 3.36 8.51 17.51
CA GLU A 296 2.13 8.68 18.32
C GLU A 296 1.56 7.36 18.86
N GLY A 297 2.10 6.23 18.41
CA GLY A 297 1.88 4.92 19.02
C GLY A 297 3.21 4.20 19.26
N THR A 298 3.18 3.11 20.04
CA THR A 298 4.38 2.31 20.34
C THR A 298 5.10 1.96 19.03
N THR A 299 6.37 2.33 18.92
CA THR A 299 7.16 2.16 17.69
C THR A 299 8.55 1.68 18.06
N THR A 300 9.12 0.79 17.26
CA THR A 300 10.50 0.29 17.45
C THR A 300 11.35 0.61 16.23
N PHE A 301 12.53 1.19 16.44
CA PHE A 301 13.57 1.29 15.42
C PHE A 301 14.60 0.19 15.67
N LEU A 302 14.66 -0.77 14.76
CA LEU A 302 15.68 -1.80 14.67
C LEU A 302 16.84 -1.23 13.85
N LEU A 303 17.72 -0.50 14.54
CA LEU A 303 18.84 0.23 13.93
C LEU A 303 19.87 -0.70 13.29
N LYS A 304 19.99 -1.95 13.78
CA LYS A 304 21.11 -2.84 13.45
C LYS A 304 22.43 -2.09 13.63
N THR A 305 23.34 -2.12 12.65
CA THR A 305 24.62 -1.40 12.65
C THR A 305 24.51 -0.03 11.94
N HIS A 306 23.30 0.52 11.81
CA HIS A 306 23.04 1.71 11.01
C HIS A 306 22.53 2.87 11.83
N ASP A 307 23.00 4.06 11.47
CA ASP A 307 22.60 5.29 12.12
C ASP A 307 21.33 5.87 11.49
N TRP A 308 20.46 6.47 12.31
CA TRP A 308 19.39 7.34 11.82
C TRP A 308 19.61 8.74 12.37
N THR A 309 19.94 9.68 11.48
CA THR A 309 20.24 11.07 11.80
C THR A 309 19.14 12.01 11.34
N PHE A 310 18.68 12.87 12.24
CA PHE A 310 17.81 14.00 11.98
C PHE A 310 18.65 15.29 12.06
N ASP A 311 18.72 16.03 10.97
CA ASP A 311 19.55 17.23 10.82
C ASP A 311 18.79 18.34 10.03
N ASN A 312 19.35 19.55 10.02
CA ASN A 312 18.85 20.73 9.30
C ASN A 312 17.40 21.14 9.63
N SER A 313 16.41 20.75 8.83
CA SER A 313 14.99 21.02 9.08
C SER A 313 14.20 19.75 9.38
N ALA A 314 14.87 18.59 9.42
CA ALA A 314 14.22 17.34 9.76
C ALA A 314 13.84 17.29 11.23
N THR A 315 12.68 16.67 11.52
CA THR A 315 12.16 16.59 12.89
C THR A 315 11.84 15.15 13.30
N LEU A 316 12.08 14.85 14.57
CA LEU A 316 11.60 13.65 15.26
C LEU A 316 10.78 14.09 16.48
N THR A 317 9.50 13.74 16.49
CA THR A 317 8.59 14.00 17.62
C THR A 317 8.10 12.70 18.21
N ILE A 318 8.13 12.56 19.54
CA ILE A 318 7.56 11.44 20.28
C ILE A 318 6.47 11.98 21.19
N ASP A 319 5.23 11.55 20.98
CA ASP A 319 4.05 12.12 21.63
C ASP A 319 3.25 11.06 22.39
N GLY A 320 3.22 11.15 23.72
CA GLY A 320 2.36 10.30 24.54
C GLY A 320 2.71 8.81 24.55
N THR A 321 3.84 8.42 23.95
CA THR A 321 4.22 7.03 23.74
C THR A 321 5.72 6.78 23.93
N THR A 322 6.15 5.53 23.80
CA THR A 322 7.57 5.15 23.81
C THR A 322 8.05 4.82 22.39
N LEU A 323 9.11 5.50 21.96
CA LEU A 323 9.96 5.05 20.86
C LEU A 323 11.04 4.13 21.43
N TRP A 324 11.08 2.90 20.93
CA TRP A 324 12.07 1.91 21.30
C TRP A 324 13.20 1.85 20.28
N LEU A 325 14.42 1.71 20.75
CA LEU A 325 15.60 1.40 19.94
C LEU A 325 16.00 -0.04 20.24
N ASP A 326 16.05 -0.89 19.22
CA ASP A 326 16.57 -2.24 19.34
C ASP A 326 18.08 -2.24 19.10
N THR A 327 18.81 -2.35 20.20
CA THR A 327 20.27 -2.27 20.26
C THR A 327 20.90 -3.60 20.69
N ARG A 328 20.19 -4.72 20.49
CA ARG A 328 20.57 -6.06 20.98
C ARG A 328 21.74 -6.72 20.22
N ILE A 329 22.45 -5.98 19.38
CA ILE A 329 23.59 -6.47 18.60
C ILE A 329 24.90 -5.84 19.08
N VAL A 330 26.04 -6.40 18.67
CA VAL A 330 27.36 -5.79 18.95
C VAL A 330 27.51 -4.52 18.11
N SER A 331 27.84 -3.41 18.74
CA SER A 331 28.00 -2.10 18.09
C SER A 331 26.75 -1.69 17.28
N PRO A 332 25.60 -1.54 17.94
CA PRO A 332 24.40 -1.07 17.28
C PRO A 332 24.61 0.36 16.79
N GLY A 333 23.95 0.72 15.70
CA GLY A 333 23.89 2.09 15.22
C GLY A 333 23.12 2.98 16.19
N GLU A 334 23.24 4.28 15.97
CA GLU A 334 22.77 5.30 16.90
C GLU A 334 21.61 6.11 16.30
N LEU A 335 20.65 6.48 17.14
CA LEU A 335 19.70 7.54 16.83
C LEU A 335 20.38 8.90 17.10
N LYS A 336 20.39 9.81 16.12
CA LYS A 336 21.10 11.09 16.19
C LYS A 336 20.16 12.26 15.90
N VAL A 337 20.24 13.29 16.73
CA VAL A 337 19.63 14.60 16.52
C VAL A 337 20.77 15.62 16.57
N ASN A 338 21.43 15.82 15.42
CA ASN A 338 22.81 16.35 15.28
C ASN A 338 23.90 15.45 15.91
N LYS A 339 23.67 14.94 17.12
CA LYS A 339 24.56 14.06 17.89
C LYS A 339 23.79 12.85 18.42
N PRO A 340 24.47 11.75 18.78
CA PRO A 340 23.82 10.57 19.34
C PRO A 340 23.08 10.89 20.63
N ILE A 341 21.81 10.48 20.74
CA ILE A 341 21.03 10.65 21.97
C ILE A 341 21.38 9.61 23.05
N PHE A 342 21.97 8.49 22.62
CA PHE A 342 22.62 7.50 23.47
C PHE A 342 24.06 7.30 23.00
N VAL A 343 24.99 7.14 23.94
CA VAL A 343 26.39 6.76 23.69
C VAL A 343 26.72 5.66 24.68
N ASP A 344 27.24 4.53 24.19
CA ASP A 344 27.51 3.34 25.00
C ASP A 344 26.32 2.91 25.87
N HIS A 345 25.10 2.98 25.31
CA HIS A 345 23.82 2.72 25.99
C HIS A 345 23.44 3.68 27.12
N VAL A 346 24.15 4.81 27.26
CA VAL A 346 23.88 5.85 28.24
C VAL A 346 23.21 7.03 27.58
N TRP A 347 22.06 7.45 28.12
CA TRP A 347 21.35 8.65 27.68
C TRP A 347 22.26 9.88 27.78
N GLN A 348 22.21 10.76 26.78
CA GLN A 348 23.03 11.96 26.71
C GLN A 348 22.17 13.23 26.87
N PRO A 349 21.91 13.72 28.11
CA PRO A 349 21.09 14.91 28.37
C PRO A 349 21.58 16.22 27.75
N GLY A 350 22.79 16.27 27.19
CA GLY A 350 23.28 17.44 26.48
C GLY A 350 22.92 17.44 24.99
N ASN A 351 22.73 16.26 24.41
CA ASN A 351 22.52 16.09 22.98
C ASN A 351 21.03 16.20 22.61
N ASP A 352 20.13 15.71 23.47
CA ASP A 352 18.69 15.91 23.35
C ASP A 352 18.32 17.40 23.53
N ILE A 353 18.92 18.12 24.48
CA ILE A 353 18.71 19.57 24.68
C ILE A 353 19.13 20.35 23.44
N ASP A 354 20.26 19.98 22.81
CA ASP A 354 20.69 20.59 21.55
C ASP A 354 19.67 20.35 20.45
N GLY A 355 19.20 19.11 20.27
CA GLY A 355 18.15 18.76 19.31
C GLY A 355 16.83 19.50 19.57
N MET A 356 16.42 19.65 20.83
CA MET A 356 15.22 20.40 21.21
C MET A 356 15.37 21.90 20.94
N THR A 357 16.55 22.46 21.22
CA THR A 357 16.83 23.89 21.01
C THR A 357 16.81 24.25 19.52
N HIS A 358 17.23 23.33 18.66
CA HIS A 358 17.18 23.48 17.21
C HIS A 358 15.86 22.98 16.58
N HIS A 359 14.90 22.53 17.39
CA HIS A 359 13.61 21.98 16.95
C HIS A 359 13.70 20.70 16.08
N HIS A 360 14.82 19.97 16.11
CA HIS A 360 14.96 18.68 15.42
C HIS A 360 14.38 17.53 16.25
N PHE A 361 14.25 17.73 17.57
CA PHE A 361 13.77 16.72 18.51
C PHE A 361 12.69 17.30 19.41
N SER A 362 11.63 16.54 19.65
CA SER A 362 10.56 16.94 20.58
C SER A 362 9.96 15.73 21.28
N VAL A 363 9.73 15.89 22.59
CA VAL A 363 9.09 14.89 23.44
C VAL A 363 7.88 15.55 24.09
N LEU A 364 6.69 15.10 23.70
CA LEU A 364 5.41 15.70 24.07
C LEU A 364 4.58 14.71 24.91
N ASN A 365 3.69 15.23 25.75
CA ASN A 365 2.70 14.46 26.51
C ASN A 365 3.24 13.21 27.23
N THR A 366 4.41 13.29 27.87
CA THR A 366 5.10 12.16 28.54
C THR A 366 5.70 11.11 27.60
N GLY A 367 5.91 11.45 26.33
CA GLY A 367 6.67 10.63 25.40
C GLY A 367 8.07 10.28 25.93
N THR A 368 8.65 9.18 25.46
CA THR A 368 10.02 8.80 25.84
C THR A 368 10.74 8.09 24.70
N VAL A 369 12.07 8.18 24.69
CA VAL A 369 12.93 7.31 23.87
C VAL A 369 13.66 6.34 24.79
N ARG A 370 13.73 5.07 24.41
CA ARG A 370 14.25 3.97 25.23
C ARG A 370 15.04 2.99 24.40
N GLU A 371 16.19 2.55 24.90
CA GLU A 371 16.90 1.41 24.31
C GLU A 371 16.47 0.10 24.97
N THR A 372 16.31 -0.94 24.15
CA THR A 372 16.24 -2.32 24.62
C THR A 372 17.63 -2.91 24.63
N CYS A 373 18.29 -2.84 25.79
CA CYS A 373 19.52 -3.59 25.98
C CYS A 373 19.18 -5.05 26.28
N CYS A 374 19.78 -5.98 25.53
CA CYS A 374 19.89 -7.38 25.91
C CYS A 374 21.14 -7.92 25.20
N GLY A 375 22.00 -8.77 25.76
CA GLY A 375 22.08 -9.43 27.04
C GLY A 375 23.43 -10.18 27.03
N ALA A 376 24.01 -10.38 28.20
CA ALA A 376 25.29 -11.06 28.36
C ALA A 376 25.29 -12.46 27.71
N ASN A 377 26.06 -12.63 26.63
CA ASN A 377 26.48 -13.97 26.21
C ASN A 377 27.58 -14.43 27.16
N GLY A 378 27.20 -15.33 28.06
CA GLY A 378 28.13 -16.05 28.92
C GLY A 378 29.21 -16.80 28.12
N SER A 379 30.37 -16.90 28.75
CA SER A 379 31.57 -17.69 28.39
C SER A 379 32.63 -17.04 27.49
N SER A 380 33.14 -15.87 27.87
CA SER A 380 34.52 -15.50 27.52
C SER A 380 35.27 -14.94 28.74
N PRO A 381 36.40 -15.55 29.16
CA PRO A 381 37.31 -14.96 30.13
C PRO A 381 38.23 -13.98 29.39
N SER A 382 37.65 -12.88 28.89
CA SER A 382 38.41 -11.74 28.39
C SER A 382 38.26 -10.59 29.40
N PRO A 383 39.32 -9.84 29.76
CA PRO A 383 39.27 -8.88 30.86
C PRO A 383 38.55 -7.56 30.55
N THR A 384 37.85 -7.43 29.43
CA THR A 384 36.93 -6.31 29.18
C THR A 384 35.73 -6.75 28.32
N PRO A 385 34.70 -7.41 28.90
CA PRO A 385 33.42 -7.58 28.24
C PRO A 385 32.45 -6.50 28.73
N GLU A 386 31.78 -5.83 27.80
CA GLU A 386 30.54 -5.09 28.01
C GLU A 386 29.52 -6.04 28.65
N THR A 387 29.56 -6.14 29.97
CA THR A 387 28.53 -6.82 30.75
C THR A 387 27.26 -6.02 30.56
N CYS A 388 26.19 -6.67 30.11
CA CYS A 388 24.84 -6.12 30.18
C CYS A 388 24.71 -5.48 31.57
N PRO A 389 24.60 -4.13 31.65
CA PRO A 389 24.75 -3.40 32.90
C PRO A 389 23.73 -3.83 33.96
N CYS A 390 22.72 -4.59 33.59
CA CYS A 390 21.62 -5.00 34.46
C CYS A 390 21.85 -6.33 35.18
N ALA A 391 22.92 -7.08 34.88
CA ALA A 391 23.15 -8.41 35.46
C ALA A 391 23.27 -8.36 37.00
N PHE A 392 23.88 -7.28 37.53
CA PHE A 392 24.01 -7.09 38.98
C PHE A 392 22.66 -6.99 39.69
N LEU A 393 21.57 -6.64 38.99
CA LEU A 393 20.23 -6.53 39.57
C LEU A 393 19.65 -7.88 39.99
N TYR A 394 20.06 -8.98 39.36
CA TYR A 394 19.44 -10.29 39.55
C TYR A 394 20.41 -11.45 39.76
N ASP A 395 21.73 -11.23 39.67
CA ASP A 395 22.71 -12.28 39.95
C ASP A 395 22.93 -12.52 41.45
N ALA A 396 22.64 -11.51 42.28
CA ALA A 396 22.62 -11.61 43.73
C ALA A 396 21.56 -10.67 44.33
N PRO A 397 21.14 -10.89 45.58
CA PRO A 397 20.31 -9.90 46.27
C PRO A 397 21.03 -8.56 46.41
N LEU A 398 20.31 -7.48 46.13
CA LEU A 398 20.74 -6.10 46.32
C LEU A 398 20.81 -5.78 47.82
N THR A 399 21.98 -5.31 48.26
CA THR A 399 22.27 -4.96 49.66
C THR A 399 22.79 -3.53 49.84
N ALA A 400 22.77 -2.72 48.78
CA ALA A 400 23.24 -1.34 48.76
C ALA A 400 22.46 -0.54 47.72
N ASP A 401 22.52 0.79 47.82
CA ASP A 401 21.92 1.69 46.83
C ASP A 401 22.39 1.36 45.41
N VAL A 402 21.48 1.50 44.46
CA VAL A 402 21.68 1.23 43.04
C VAL A 402 21.37 2.48 42.25
N ASP A 403 22.34 2.97 41.49
CA ASP A 403 22.12 3.94 40.43
C ASP A 403 22.01 3.19 39.10
N LEU A 404 20.88 3.30 38.42
CA LEU A 404 20.68 2.74 37.08
C LEU A 404 21.11 3.79 36.06
N GLU A 405 22.21 3.52 35.36
CA GLU A 405 22.70 4.42 34.30
C GLU A 405 22.01 4.15 32.95
N CYS A 406 21.28 3.04 32.82
CA CYS A 406 20.61 2.61 31.61
C CYS A 406 19.33 1.79 31.91
N SER A 407 18.41 1.75 30.96
CA SER A 407 17.20 0.91 31.08
C SER A 407 17.58 -0.58 31.02
N CYS A 408 16.86 -1.41 31.75
CA CYS A 408 17.16 -2.83 31.92
C CYS A 408 15.99 -3.72 31.58
N LEU A 409 16.23 -4.72 30.74
CA LEU A 409 15.28 -5.79 30.47
C LEU A 409 15.57 -7.01 31.37
N ILE A 410 14.62 -7.34 32.25
CA ILE A 410 14.71 -8.44 33.21
C ILE A 410 14.09 -9.68 32.58
N HIS A 411 14.96 -10.57 32.08
CA HIS A 411 14.59 -11.85 31.46
C HIS A 411 13.55 -12.61 32.29
N PRO A 412 12.56 -13.29 31.70
CA PRO A 412 11.44 -13.89 32.45
C PRO A 412 11.85 -14.79 33.62
N THR A 413 12.97 -15.51 33.50
CA THR A 413 13.47 -16.42 34.55
C THR A 413 14.32 -15.74 35.64
N LYS A 414 14.48 -14.41 35.59
CA LYS A 414 15.32 -13.64 36.51
C LYS A 414 14.46 -12.85 37.48
N THR A 415 14.98 -12.62 38.68
CA THR A 415 14.29 -11.91 39.76
C THR A 415 15.27 -10.97 40.44
N ILE A 416 14.91 -9.70 40.53
CA ILE A 416 15.57 -8.71 41.38
C ILE A 416 15.13 -8.98 42.82
N ARG A 417 16.10 -9.18 43.72
CA ARG A 417 15.86 -9.45 45.14
C ARG A 417 16.46 -8.33 45.98
N ILE A 418 15.67 -7.67 46.82
CA ILE A 418 16.13 -6.61 47.72
C ILE A 418 16.16 -7.16 49.14
N ASN A 419 17.35 -7.26 49.73
CA ASN A 419 17.55 -7.87 51.06
C ASN A 419 17.97 -6.88 52.15
N ASP A 420 18.24 -5.62 51.80
CA ASP A 420 18.48 -4.52 52.73
C ASP A 420 17.68 -3.27 52.37
N ASN A 421 17.71 -2.27 53.25
CA ASN A 421 17.12 -0.96 52.94
C ASN A 421 18.03 -0.25 51.94
N LEU A 422 17.50 0.12 50.78
CA LEU A 422 18.28 0.73 49.71
C LEU A 422 17.40 1.59 48.80
N THR A 423 18.06 2.46 48.04
CA THR A 423 17.45 3.28 47.00
C THR A 423 17.82 2.73 45.63
N ILE A 424 16.84 2.59 44.73
CA ILE A 424 17.11 2.40 43.30
C ILE A 424 16.80 3.73 42.60
N ASN A 425 17.85 4.42 42.18
CA ASN A 425 17.74 5.68 41.48
C ASN A 425 17.87 5.44 39.98
N GLY A 426 16.79 5.67 39.26
CA GLY A 426 16.71 5.38 37.83
C GLY A 426 17.50 6.32 36.95
N HIS A 427 17.78 7.57 37.35
CA HIS A 427 18.29 8.61 36.43
C HIS A 427 17.53 8.73 35.08
N GLY A 428 16.26 8.30 35.03
CA GLY A 428 15.44 8.21 33.80
C GLY A 428 15.42 6.83 33.12
N ALA A 429 16.24 5.88 33.57
CA ALA A 429 16.20 4.48 33.20
C ALA A 429 14.93 3.76 33.66
N THR A 430 14.53 2.75 32.90
CA THR A 430 13.34 1.92 33.16
C THR A 430 13.74 0.46 33.40
N LEU A 431 13.12 -0.20 34.38
CA LEU A 431 13.19 -1.65 34.53
C LEU A 431 11.99 -2.30 33.82
N TYR A 432 12.25 -3.21 32.88
CA TYR A 432 11.23 -3.96 32.17
C TYR A 432 11.18 -5.41 32.66
N PHE A 433 10.04 -5.83 33.17
CA PHE A 433 9.82 -7.18 33.67
C PHE A 433 9.13 -8.00 32.58
N CYS A 434 9.78 -9.05 32.09
CA CYS A 434 9.28 -9.86 30.98
C CYS A 434 8.45 -11.09 31.40
N ASP A 435 8.34 -11.41 32.68
CA ASP A 435 7.48 -12.47 33.20
C ASP A 435 6.18 -11.90 33.78
N PRO A 436 5.04 -12.06 33.09
CA PRO A 436 3.74 -11.62 33.61
C PRO A 436 3.18 -12.54 34.70
N THR A 437 3.77 -13.71 34.92
CA THR A 437 3.25 -14.77 35.80
C THR A 437 3.97 -14.86 37.14
N GLN A 438 5.25 -14.48 37.21
CA GLN A 438 6.04 -14.51 38.44
C GLN A 438 6.52 -13.12 38.85
N PRO A 439 6.54 -12.80 40.16
CA PRO A 439 7.16 -11.56 40.65
C PRO A 439 8.65 -11.54 40.31
N GLN A 440 9.06 -10.58 39.49
CA GLN A 440 10.46 -10.36 39.14
C GLN A 440 11.13 -9.25 39.97
N PHE A 441 10.38 -8.60 40.86
CA PHE A 441 10.88 -7.61 41.81
C PHE A 441 10.39 -7.98 43.21
N VAL A 442 11.30 -8.48 44.05
CA VAL A 442 10.95 -9.07 45.35
C VAL A 442 11.73 -8.37 46.46
N VAL A 443 11.01 -7.75 47.39
CA VAL A 443 11.57 -7.09 48.58
C VAL A 443 11.43 -8.02 49.79
N ALA A 444 12.52 -8.25 50.51
CA ALA A 444 12.54 -9.05 51.72
C ALA A 444 11.72 -8.40 52.84
N ALA A 445 11.15 -9.23 53.73
CA ALA A 445 10.32 -8.75 54.81
C ALA A 445 11.07 -7.77 55.74
N GLY A 446 10.43 -6.64 56.05
CA GLY A 446 11.00 -5.61 56.92
C GLY A 446 12.07 -4.73 56.26
N LYS A 447 12.23 -4.81 54.93
CA LYS A 447 13.12 -3.95 54.15
C LYS A 447 12.33 -2.90 53.37
N THR A 448 12.97 -1.77 53.11
CA THR A 448 12.40 -0.61 52.39
C THR A 448 13.28 -0.15 51.26
#